data_AF-A0A661DVW3-F1
#
_entry.id   AF-A0A661DVW3-F1
#
_cell.length_a   1.000
_cell.length_b   1.000
_cell.length_c   1.000
_cell.angle_alpha   90.00
_cell.angle_beta   90.00
_cell.angle_gamma   90.00
#
_symmetry.space_group_name_H-M   'P 1'
#
loop_
_entity.id
_entity.type
_entity.pdbx_description
1 polymer ?
#
loop_
_entity_poly.entity_id
_entity_poly.type
_entity_poly.pdbx_seq_one_letter_code
_entity_poly.pdbx_strand_id
1 'polypeptide(L)'
;ELAQLDLQWVQRLRAILDIAHRVILIISGLLALAVMLVIGNTIRLEIQNRREEILVTKLIGATNGFVRRPLLYSGIWYGTLGAFIAWLVVEAGFWLLAEPVSRLAGLYHSNFSLETLPGQLLAILMLGGTLLGLLGSWLAVGRHLDAIEPT
;
A
#
# COMPACT_ATOMS: atom_id res chain seq x y z
N GLU A 1 -34.57 32.57 1.51
CA GLU A 1 -33.92 32.36 0.19
C GLU A 1 -32.39 32.27 0.30
N LEU A 2 -31.70 33.20 0.96
CA LEU A 2 -30.23 33.13 1.15
C LEU A 2 -29.75 31.80 1.79
N ALA A 3 -30.40 31.35 2.86
CA ALA A 3 -30.08 30.07 3.50
C ALA A 3 -30.35 28.82 2.61
N GLN A 4 -31.25 28.92 1.61
CA GLN A 4 -31.49 27.83 0.65
C GLN A 4 -30.41 27.81 -0.44
N LEU A 5 -29.92 28.98 -0.85
CA LEU A 5 -28.78 29.14 -1.77
C LEU A 5 -27.49 28.56 -1.16
N ASP A 6 -27.25 28.83 0.13
CA ASP A 6 -26.10 28.27 0.87
C ASP A 6 -26.17 26.74 0.95
N LEU A 7 -27.35 26.17 1.23
CA LEU A 7 -27.55 24.72 1.28
C LEU A 7 -27.33 24.04 -0.09
N GLN A 8 -27.82 24.65 -1.17
CA GLN A 8 -27.63 24.12 -2.52
C GLN A 8 -26.15 24.12 -2.93
N TRP A 9 -25.40 25.18 -2.60
CA TRP A 9 -23.97 25.24 -2.88
C TRP A 9 -23.20 24.16 -2.10
N VAL A 10 -23.48 24.00 -0.80
CA VAL A 10 -22.83 22.95 0.03
C VAL A 10 -23.16 21.55 -0.50
N GLN A 11 -24.39 21.30 -0.94
CA GLN A 11 -24.78 20.02 -1.54
C GLN A 11 -24.01 19.74 -2.84
N ARG A 12 -23.84 20.74 -3.71
CA ARG A 12 -23.05 20.60 -4.95
C ARG A 12 -21.58 20.31 -4.63
N LEU A 13 -21.00 21.00 -3.66
CA LEU A 13 -19.63 20.75 -3.22
C LEU A 13 -19.46 19.32 -2.67
N ARG A 14 -20.39 18.88 -1.81
CA ARG A 14 -20.38 17.50 -1.29
C ARG A 14 -20.47 16.47 -2.40
N ALA A 15 -21.33 16.68 -3.40
CA ALA A 15 -21.43 15.78 -4.55
C ALA A 15 -20.11 15.70 -5.34
N ILE A 16 -19.39 16.80 -5.50
CA ILE A 16 -18.07 16.82 -6.15
C ILE A 16 -17.04 16.05 -5.30
N LEU A 17 -17.03 16.27 -3.98
CA LEU A 17 -16.13 15.56 -3.06
C LEU A 17 -16.40 14.06 -3.03
N ASP A 18 -17.67 13.64 -3.10
CA ASP A 18 -18.03 12.21 -3.17
C ASP A 18 -17.53 11.55 -4.46
N ILE A 19 -17.62 12.25 -5.60
CA ILE A 19 -17.05 11.77 -6.86
C ILE A 19 -15.52 11.65 -6.75
N ALA A 20 -14.85 12.68 -6.20
CA ALA A 20 -13.40 12.66 -6.00
C ALA A 20 -12.97 11.50 -5.09
N HIS A 21 -13.70 11.26 -3.99
CA HIS A 21 -13.43 10.15 -3.07
C HIS A 21 -13.55 8.79 -3.78
N ARG A 22 -14.58 8.60 -4.60
CA ARG A 22 -14.74 7.36 -5.39
C ARG A 22 -13.59 7.16 -6.38
N VAL A 23 -13.14 8.23 -7.05
CA VAL A 23 -11.99 8.17 -7.97
C VAL A 23 -10.72 7.76 -7.23
N ILE A 24 -10.47 8.34 -6.05
CA ILE A 24 -9.31 7.99 -5.20
C ILE A 24 -9.36 6.51 -4.81
N LEU A 25 -10.53 5.99 -4.41
CA LEU A 25 -10.68 4.58 -4.08
C LEU A 25 -10.37 3.66 -5.27
N ILE A 26 -10.84 4.01 -6.47
CA ILE A 26 -10.57 3.23 -7.69
C ILE A 26 -9.07 3.22 -8.00
N ILE A 27 -8.41 4.39 -7.98
CA ILE A 27 -6.97 4.51 -8.24
C ILE A 27 -6.17 3.73 -7.19
N SER A 28 -6.57 3.83 -5.92
CA SER A 28 -5.92 3.11 -4.81
C SER A 28 -6.02 1.60 -5.02
N GLY A 29 -7.18 1.09 -5.46
CA GLY A 29 -7.36 -0.32 -5.81
C GLY A 29 -6.48 -0.76 -7.00
N LEU A 30 -6.36 0.07 -8.03
CA LEU A 30 -5.48 -0.21 -9.18
C LEU A 30 -3.99 -0.26 -8.77
N LEU A 31 -3.56 0.68 -7.94
CA LEU A 31 -2.19 0.69 -7.41
C LEU A 31 -1.92 -0.53 -6.51
N ALA A 32 -2.88 -0.92 -5.68
CA ALA A 32 -2.79 -2.14 -4.89
C ALA A 32 -2.57 -3.38 -5.78
N LEU A 33 -3.36 -3.51 -6.84
CA LEU A 33 -3.19 -4.60 -7.82
C LEU A 33 -1.83 -4.55 -8.53
N ALA A 34 -1.37 -3.36 -8.91
CA ALA A 34 -0.06 -3.18 -9.53
C ALA A 34 1.08 -3.64 -8.59
N VAL A 35 1.01 -3.28 -7.30
CA VAL A 35 1.98 -3.73 -6.30
C VAL A 35 1.95 -5.25 -6.15
N MET A 36 0.76 -5.87 -6.07
CA MET A 36 0.65 -7.34 -6.02
C MET A 36 1.28 -8.00 -7.25
N LEU A 37 1.09 -7.44 -8.44
CA LEU A 37 1.68 -7.95 -9.68
C LEU A 37 3.21 -7.82 -9.69
N VAL A 38 3.74 -6.68 -9.23
CA VAL A 38 5.19 -6.46 -9.11
C VAL A 38 5.79 -7.45 -8.12
N ILE A 39 5.23 -7.59 -6.91
CA ILE A 39 5.70 -8.55 -5.91
C ILE A 39 5.64 -9.97 -6.48
N GLY A 40 4.57 -10.32 -7.18
CA GLY A 40 4.44 -11.65 -7.76
C GLY A 40 5.45 -11.96 -8.85
N ASN A 41 5.80 -10.97 -9.67
CA ASN A 41 6.87 -11.10 -10.66
C ASN A 41 8.24 -11.21 -10.00
N THR A 42 8.51 -10.44 -8.94
CA THR A 42 9.76 -10.54 -8.18
C THR A 42 9.92 -11.92 -7.56
N ILE A 43 8.86 -12.47 -6.95
CA ILE A 43 8.88 -13.83 -6.39
C ILE A 43 9.11 -14.88 -7.47
N ARG A 44 8.46 -14.75 -8.63
CA ARG A 44 8.71 -15.63 -9.78
C ARG A 44 10.19 -15.62 -10.16
N LEU A 45 10.79 -14.43 -10.26
CA LEU A 45 12.21 -14.29 -10.60
C LEU A 45 13.11 -14.92 -9.53
N GLU A 46 12.80 -14.71 -8.25
CA GLU A 46 13.54 -15.29 -7.12
C GLU A 46 13.50 -16.83 -7.15
N ILE A 47 12.33 -17.42 -7.42
CA ILE A 47 12.18 -18.88 -7.56
C ILE A 47 13.02 -19.40 -8.73
N GLN A 48 13.04 -18.70 -9.86
CA GLN A 48 13.83 -19.12 -11.03
C GLN A 48 15.33 -19.07 -10.75
N ASN A 49 15.79 -18.00 -10.07
CA ASN A 49 17.20 -17.86 -9.69
C ASN A 49 17.67 -18.94 -8.70
N ARG A 50 16.77 -19.45 -7.85
CA ARG A 50 17.05 -20.51 -6.87
C ARG A 50 16.52 -21.89 -7.28
N ARG A 51 16.20 -22.08 -8.56
CA ARG A 51 15.50 -23.30 -9.04
C ARG A 51 16.28 -24.58 -8.72
N GLU A 52 17.60 -24.58 -8.90
CA GLU A 52 18.44 -25.76 -8.63
C GLU A 52 18.50 -26.08 -7.13
N GLU A 53 18.65 -25.07 -6.28
CA GLU A 53 18.62 -25.24 -4.81
C GLU A 53 17.29 -25.84 -4.35
N ILE A 54 16.17 -25.35 -4.89
CA ILE A 54 14.83 -25.84 -4.56
C ILE A 54 14.66 -27.30 -4.99
N LEU A 55 15.16 -27.68 -6.16
CA LEU A 55 15.11 -29.06 -6.65
C LEU A 55 15.90 -30.02 -5.76
N VAL A 56 17.14 -29.67 -5.40
CA VAL A 56 17.97 -30.47 -4.47
C VAL A 56 17.28 -30.60 -3.11
N THR A 57 16.71 -29.51 -2.60
CA THR A 57 16.01 -29.50 -1.31
C THR A 57 14.76 -30.39 -1.34
N LYS A 58 14.01 -30.38 -2.46
CA LYS A 58 12.86 -31.29 -2.65
C LYS A 58 13.27 -32.76 -2.76
N LEU A 59 14.40 -33.08 -3.40
CA LEU A 59 14.92 -34.45 -3.54
C LEU A 59 15.25 -35.10 -2.19
N ILE A 60 15.64 -34.31 -1.19
CA ILE A 60 15.96 -34.78 0.17
C ILE A 60 14.67 -34.86 1.04
N GLY A 61 13.49 -34.60 0.46
CA GLY A 61 12.19 -34.77 1.11
C GLY A 61 11.58 -33.49 1.71
N ALA A 62 12.04 -32.31 1.32
CA ALA A 62 11.45 -31.08 1.83
C ALA A 62 10.00 -30.86 1.34
N THR A 63 9.13 -30.50 2.27
CA THR A 63 7.72 -30.20 1.98
C THR A 63 7.58 -28.88 1.21
N ASN A 64 6.53 -28.75 0.39
CA ASN A 64 6.19 -27.49 -0.30
C ASN A 64 6.11 -26.29 0.68
N GLY A 65 5.67 -26.52 1.93
CA GLY A 65 5.63 -25.49 2.97
C GLY A 65 7.00 -24.94 3.37
N PHE A 66 8.06 -25.76 3.33
CA PHE A 66 9.43 -25.31 3.62
C PHE A 66 9.92 -24.30 2.58
N VAL A 67 9.60 -24.52 1.31
CA VAL A 67 9.97 -23.61 0.20
C VAL A 67 9.11 -22.35 0.19
N ARG A 68 7.83 -22.43 0.59
CA ARG A 68 6.90 -21.29 0.56
C ARG A 68 7.19 -20.23 1.63
N ARG A 69 7.59 -20.62 2.85
CA ARG A 69 7.81 -19.70 3.98
C ARG A 69 8.78 -18.53 3.69
N PRO A 70 10.01 -18.74 3.19
CA PRO A 70 10.95 -17.64 2.93
C PRO A 70 10.39 -16.63 1.91
N LEU A 71 9.64 -17.09 0.90
CA LEU A 71 9.02 -16.23 -0.11
C LEU A 71 7.85 -15.41 0.44
N LEU A 72 7.12 -15.93 1.43
CA LEU A 72 6.09 -15.15 2.11
C LEU A 72 6.72 -14.07 3.00
N TYR A 73 7.85 -14.37 3.65
CA TYR A 73 8.58 -13.39 4.45
C TYR A 73 9.15 -12.25 3.60
N SER A 74 9.64 -12.52 2.39
CA SER A 74 10.08 -11.44 1.50
C SER A 74 8.91 -10.49 1.15
N GLY A 75 7.73 -11.04 0.86
CA GLY A 75 6.50 -10.25 0.66
C GLY A 75 6.11 -9.37 1.84
N ILE A 76 6.20 -9.90 3.07
CA ILE A 76 5.99 -9.13 4.31
C ILE A 76 6.99 -7.97 4.39
N TRP A 77 8.28 -8.23 4.17
CA TRP A 77 9.31 -7.19 4.22
C TRP A 77 9.09 -6.10 3.16
N TYR A 78 8.74 -6.48 1.93
CA TYR A 78 8.41 -5.50 0.89
C TYR A 78 7.21 -4.63 1.27
N GLY A 79 6.16 -5.23 1.83
CA GLY A 79 4.97 -4.52 2.30
C GLY A 79 5.26 -3.55 3.45
N THR A 80 5.97 -4.01 4.47
CA THR A 80 6.31 -3.22 5.66
C THR A 80 7.25 -2.06 5.33
N LEU A 81 8.32 -2.33 4.58
CA LEU A 81 9.27 -1.29 4.18
C LEU A 81 8.62 -0.28 3.23
N GLY A 82 7.78 -0.73 2.30
CA GLY A 82 7.01 0.15 1.43
C GLY A 82 6.10 1.07 2.22
N ALA A 83 5.36 0.55 3.20
CA ALA A 83 4.51 1.35 4.09
C ALA A 83 5.32 2.36 4.91
N PHE A 84 6.48 1.94 5.44
CA PHE A 84 7.36 2.84 6.20
C PHE A 84 7.88 3.99 5.36
N ILE A 85 8.37 3.70 4.15
CA ILE A 85 8.87 4.71 3.22
C ILE A 85 7.72 5.65 2.80
N ALA A 86 6.54 5.11 2.50
CA ALA A 86 5.38 5.93 2.16
C ALA A 86 5.01 6.88 3.31
N TRP A 87 5.01 6.40 4.56
CA TRP A 87 4.80 7.26 5.72
C TRP A 87 5.83 8.39 5.81
N LEU A 88 7.13 8.06 5.68
CA LEU A 88 8.21 9.06 5.71
C LEU A 88 8.04 10.13 4.62
N VAL A 89 7.66 9.72 3.41
CA VAL A 89 7.44 10.64 2.29
C VAL A 89 6.27 11.58 2.58
N VAL A 90 5.18 11.06 3.14
CA VAL A 90 4.02 11.89 3.49
C VAL A 90 4.36 12.85 4.64
N GLU A 91 5.02 12.37 5.69
CA GLU A 91 5.44 13.18 6.84
C GLU A 91 6.41 14.30 6.41
N ALA A 92 7.38 13.99 5.53
CA ALA A 92 8.25 14.99 4.94
C ALA A 92 7.47 16.04 4.15
N GLY A 93 6.45 15.62 3.39
CA GLY A 93 5.54 16.52 2.68
C GLY A 93 4.79 17.47 3.61
N PHE A 94 4.28 16.97 4.74
CA PHE A 94 3.66 17.81 5.78
C PHE A 94 4.64 18.85 6.32
N TRP A 95 5.87 18.44 6.63
CA TRP A 95 6.88 19.34 7.16
C TRP A 95 7.27 20.45 6.17
N LEU A 96 7.41 20.11 4.88
CA LEU A 96 7.66 21.06 3.80
C LEU A 96 6.50 22.06 3.57
N LEU A 97 5.25 21.62 3.76
CA LEU A 97 4.06 22.43 3.53
C LEU A 97 3.58 23.20 4.77
N ALA A 98 4.05 22.85 5.96
CA ALA A 98 3.62 23.47 7.22
C ALA A 98 3.87 24.99 7.23
N GLU A 99 5.01 25.46 6.71
CA GLU A 99 5.36 26.89 6.71
C GLU A 99 4.53 27.71 5.69
N PRO A 100 4.41 27.31 4.41
CA PRO A 100 3.52 27.99 3.47
C PRO A 100 2.05 27.99 3.90
N VAL A 101 1.56 26.89 4.47
CA VAL A 101 0.15 26.77 4.87
C VAL A 101 -0.15 27.61 6.10
N SER A 102 0.74 27.64 7.11
CA SER A 102 0.55 28.51 8.28
C SER A 102 0.57 29.99 7.91
N ARG A 103 1.43 30.39 6.96
CA ARG A 103 1.47 31.75 6.42
C ARG A 103 0.16 32.13 5.72
N LEU A 104 -0.38 31.23 4.89
CA LEU A 104 -1.67 31.45 4.23
C LEU A 104 -2.82 31.52 5.25
N ALA A 105 -2.83 30.63 6.24
CA ALA A 105 -3.84 30.62 7.29
C ALA A 105 -3.86 31.92 8.11
N GLY A 106 -2.68 32.46 8.43
CA GLY A 106 -2.53 33.75 9.11
C GLY A 106 -3.12 34.92 8.32
N LEU A 107 -2.97 34.93 6.97
CA LEU A 107 -3.57 35.97 6.11
C LEU A 107 -5.11 35.93 6.13
N TYR A 108 -5.71 34.76 6.35
CA TYR A 108 -7.15 34.57 6.48
C TYR A 108 -7.66 34.68 7.92
N HIS A 109 -6.82 35.10 8.89
CA HIS A 109 -7.14 35.14 10.32
C HIS A 109 -7.69 33.79 10.86
N SER A 110 -7.24 32.68 10.26
CA SER A 110 -7.64 31.33 10.62
C SER A 110 -6.54 30.66 11.42
N ASN A 111 -6.88 30.08 12.58
CA ASN A 111 -5.95 29.29 13.41
C ASN A 111 -5.73 27.88 12.85
N PHE A 112 -5.47 27.76 11.55
CA PHE A 112 -5.27 26.46 10.91
C PHE A 112 -3.80 26.05 11.01
N SER A 113 -3.51 25.06 11.85
CA SER A 113 -2.21 24.39 11.92
C SER A 113 -2.24 23.10 11.13
N LEU A 114 -1.23 22.89 10.28
CA LEU A 114 -0.98 21.59 9.67
C LEU A 114 -0.44 20.66 10.75
N GLU A 115 -1.31 19.88 11.37
CA GLU A 115 -0.88 18.82 12.28
C GLU A 115 -0.31 17.64 11.49
N THR A 116 0.74 17.03 12.03
CA THR A 116 1.38 15.86 11.44
C THR A 116 0.44 14.65 11.46
N LEU A 117 0.83 13.58 10.77
CA LEU A 117 -0.01 12.39 10.72
C LEU A 117 -0.21 11.80 12.13
N PRO A 118 -1.45 11.52 12.56
CA PRO A 118 -1.68 10.89 13.85
C PRO A 118 -1.00 9.52 13.88
N GLY A 119 -0.38 9.16 15.00
CA GLY A 119 0.36 7.90 15.14
C GLY A 119 -0.49 6.64 14.87
N GLN A 120 -1.83 6.73 15.05
CA GLN A 120 -2.76 5.68 14.66
C GLN A 120 -2.75 5.40 13.15
N LEU A 121 -2.59 6.43 12.31
CA LEU A 121 -2.57 6.27 10.87
C LEU A 121 -1.30 5.55 10.40
N LEU A 122 -0.16 5.77 11.08
CA LEU A 122 1.06 4.99 10.85
C LEU A 122 0.80 3.50 11.11
N ALA A 123 0.12 3.16 12.21
CA ALA A 123 -0.22 1.77 12.50
C ALA A 123 -1.12 1.14 11.44
N ILE A 124 -2.15 1.88 10.97
CA ILE A 124 -3.04 1.43 9.90
C ILE A 124 -2.26 1.25 8.59
N LEU A 125 -1.36 2.17 8.25
CA LEU A 125 -0.57 2.09 7.02
C LEU A 125 0.41 0.93 7.05
N MET A 126 1.11 0.73 8.17
CA MET A 126 1.99 -0.42 8.41
C MET A 126 1.21 -1.72 8.25
N LEU A 127 0.10 -1.89 8.95
CA LEU A 127 -0.74 -3.09 8.86
C LEU A 127 -1.27 -3.30 7.44
N GLY A 128 -1.80 -2.25 6.81
CA GLY A 128 -2.33 -2.31 5.46
C GLY A 128 -1.29 -2.70 4.42
N GLY A 129 -0.10 -2.08 4.45
CA GLY A 129 1.00 -2.41 3.54
C GLY A 129 1.54 -3.82 3.76
N THR A 130 1.64 -4.26 5.02
CA THR A 130 2.08 -5.63 5.36
C THR A 130 1.08 -6.68 4.87
N LEU A 131 -0.22 -6.45 5.10
CA LEU A 131 -1.29 -7.33 4.61
C LEU A 131 -1.32 -7.38 3.08
N LEU A 132 -1.14 -6.24 2.42
CA LEU A 132 -1.11 -6.17 0.96
C LEU A 132 0.11 -6.90 0.38
N GLY A 133 1.29 -6.74 1.00
CA GLY A 133 2.50 -7.48 0.65
C GLY A 133 2.36 -8.99 0.86
N LEU A 134 1.74 -9.40 1.96
CA LEU A 134 1.44 -10.80 2.28
C LEU A 134 0.43 -11.40 1.31
N LEU A 135 -0.65 -10.69 0.99
CA LEU A 135 -1.65 -11.13 0.03
C LEU A 135 -1.04 -11.26 -1.38
N GLY A 136 -0.23 -10.28 -1.78
CA GLY A 136 0.49 -10.30 -3.05
C GLY A 136 1.45 -11.49 -3.16
N SER A 137 2.24 -11.74 -2.12
CA SER A 137 3.18 -12.86 -2.10
C SER A 137 2.47 -14.21 -2.01
N TRP A 138 1.41 -14.32 -1.22
CA TRP A 138 0.64 -15.55 -1.08
C TRP A 138 -0.05 -15.96 -2.40
N LEU A 139 -0.69 -15.01 -3.08
CA LEU A 139 -1.31 -15.25 -4.39
C LEU A 139 -0.26 -15.66 -5.43
N ALA A 140 0.91 -15.01 -5.41
CA ALA A 140 1.99 -15.32 -6.33
C ALA A 140 2.60 -16.70 -6.06
N VAL A 141 2.93 -17.00 -4.81
CA VAL A 141 3.52 -18.29 -4.42
C VAL A 141 2.57 -19.44 -4.78
N GLY A 142 1.27 -19.32 -4.47
CA GLY A 142 0.28 -20.32 -4.86
C GLY A 142 0.29 -20.60 -6.36
N ARG A 143 0.18 -19.54 -7.17
CA ARG A 143 0.08 -19.69 -8.62
C ARG A 143 1.37 -20.19 -9.30
N HIS A 144 2.55 -19.87 -8.75
CA HIS A 144 3.83 -20.14 -9.42
C HIS A 144 4.55 -21.38 -8.90
N LEU A 145 4.36 -21.75 -7.63
CA LEU A 145 4.99 -22.94 -7.07
C LEU A 145 4.28 -24.22 -7.57
N ASP A 146 2.96 -24.15 -7.75
CA ASP A 146 2.14 -25.26 -8.25
C ASP A 146 2.45 -25.56 -9.74
N ALA A 147 3.04 -24.61 -10.46
CA ALA A 147 3.51 -24.80 -11.83
C ALA A 147 4.86 -25.54 -11.93
N ILE A 148 5.54 -25.80 -10.81
CA ILE A 148 6.88 -26.43 -10.75
C ILE A 148 6.82 -27.80 -10.05
N GLU A 149 5.63 -28.37 -9.83
CA GLU A 149 5.55 -29.76 -9.38
C GLU A 149 5.91 -30.71 -10.52
N PRO A 150 6.98 -31.53 -10.38
CA PRO A 150 7.21 -32.62 -11.31
C PRO A 150 6.18 -33.71 -11.02
N THR A 151 5.46 -34.13 -12.06
CA THR A 151 4.70 -35.39 -12.09
C THR A 151 5.60 -36.59 -11.83
#